data_AF-A0A1G1PMW6-F1
#
_entry.id   AF-A0A1G1PMW6-F1
#
_cell.length_a   1.000
_cell.length_b   1.000
_cell.length_c   1.000
_cell.angle_alpha   90.00
_cell.angle_beta   90.00
_cell.angle_gamma   90.00
#
_symmetry.space_group_name_H-M   'P 1'
#
loop_
_entity.id
_entity.type
_entity.pdbx_description
1 polymer ?
#
loop_
_entity_poly.entity_id
_entity_poly.type
_entity_poly.pdbx_seq_one_letter_code
_entity_poly.pdbx_strand_id
1 'polypeptide(L)'
;MFFLPCPYGSGETVAPADRIVAIVNKDTVTQSEADAFLNLIIMQLSQRYQGKELAERIEDEKKELIGKMIEERIILQEANRKKLEARADIVKKRLEEARKSYGSDAEFEESLRSRGLTQRDLEKRMGEQMMIRGLIEQEVRSKIVISPDEVTEYYEKHKDDFLQPEMHSIESLYFEDENIREKLLEDLKTGADFKQLAERYKVAYAKDALSMSQLKPEIREAIFSLKVNEVSGAVRSNKGIYVFKLLEILPQELKGLADVGDRIYNYIFEQKLSVKLAEWIEELKSKAHIVVK
;
A
#
# COMPACT_ATOMS: atom_id res chain seq x y z
N MET A 1 -4.25 3.49 -6.76
CA MET A 1 -5.00 3.24 -8.00
C MET A 1 -4.70 1.82 -8.46
N PHE A 2 -5.60 0.88 -8.22
CA PHE A 2 -5.46 -0.50 -8.71
C PHE A 2 -5.83 -0.50 -10.20
N PHE A 3 -4.87 -0.80 -11.07
CA PHE A 3 -5.07 -0.86 -12.51
C PHE A 3 -5.53 -2.27 -12.91
N LEU A 4 -6.64 -2.33 -13.65
CA LEU A 4 -7.32 -3.56 -14.02
C LEU A 4 -6.71 -4.14 -15.32
N PRO A 5 -6.04 -5.32 -15.31
CA PRO A 5 -5.66 -6.04 -16.53
C PRO A 5 -6.85 -6.57 -17.37
N CYS A 6 -7.21 -5.93 -18.49
CA CYS A 6 -8.33 -6.33 -19.37
C CYS A 6 -8.29 -7.83 -19.77
N PRO A 7 -9.40 -8.46 -20.19
CA PRO A 7 -9.41 -9.78 -20.86
C PRO A 7 -10.35 -9.68 -22.07
N TYR A 8 -9.90 -9.36 -23.28
CA TYR A 8 -9.42 -10.32 -24.29
C TYR A 8 -8.92 -9.52 -25.52
N GLY A 9 -8.14 -10.17 -26.39
CA GLY A 9 -7.79 -9.69 -27.72
C GLY A 9 -8.86 -10.03 -28.75
N SER A 10 -9.01 -9.20 -29.78
CA SER A 10 -9.94 -9.43 -30.90
C SER A 10 -9.49 -10.62 -31.74
N GLY A 11 -9.96 -11.82 -31.41
CA GLY A 11 -9.83 -13.03 -32.23
C GLY A 11 -11.22 -13.55 -32.60
N GLU A 12 -11.52 -13.56 -33.90
CA GLU A 12 -12.75 -14.14 -34.47
C GLU A 12 -12.81 -15.65 -34.21
N THR A 13 -13.51 -16.05 -33.16
CA THR A 13 -14.18 -17.35 -33.05
C THR A 13 -15.56 -17.08 -32.46
N VAL A 14 -16.61 -17.61 -33.10
CA VAL A 14 -18.00 -17.32 -32.73
C VAL A 14 -18.32 -18.01 -31.40
N ALA A 15 -17.98 -17.32 -30.31
CA ALA A 15 -18.47 -17.57 -28.97
C ALA A 15 -19.99 -17.27 -28.90
N PRO A 16 -20.76 -17.89 -27.98
CA PRO A 16 -22.09 -17.40 -27.67
C PRO A 16 -22.02 -15.88 -27.43
N ALA A 17 -22.98 -15.13 -28.00
CA ALA A 17 -22.93 -13.67 -28.00
C ALA A 17 -22.66 -13.14 -26.58
N ASP A 18 -21.47 -12.60 -26.37
CA ASP A 18 -21.01 -12.11 -25.08
C ASP A 18 -21.96 -11.00 -24.61
N ARG A 19 -22.44 -11.11 -23.37
CA ARG A 19 -23.46 -10.19 -22.87
C ARG A 19 -22.84 -8.82 -22.64
N ILE A 20 -23.44 -7.78 -23.21
CA ILE A 20 -23.06 -6.39 -22.94
C ILE A 20 -23.60 -5.99 -21.55
N VAL A 21 -22.71 -5.52 -20.66
CA VAL A 21 -23.07 -5.01 -19.33
C VAL A 21 -23.05 -3.48 -19.27
N ALA A 22 -22.30 -2.83 -20.15
CA ALA A 22 -22.40 -1.38 -20.35
C ALA A 22 -22.04 -0.97 -21.77
N ILE A 23 -22.62 0.15 -22.23
CA ILE A 23 -22.30 0.82 -23.49
C ILE A 23 -21.73 2.19 -23.15
N VAL A 24 -20.61 2.55 -23.77
CA VAL A 24 -19.88 3.81 -23.58
C VAL A 24 -19.60 4.42 -24.95
N ASN A 25 -20.47 5.34 -25.39
CA ASN A 25 -20.51 5.86 -26.75
C ASN A 25 -20.61 4.72 -27.79
N LYS A 26 -19.50 4.41 -28.46
CA LYS A 26 -19.39 3.33 -29.46
C LYS A 26 -18.71 2.07 -28.94
N ASP A 27 -18.15 2.12 -27.73
CA ASP A 27 -17.48 0.99 -27.09
C ASP A 27 -18.43 0.27 -26.13
N THR A 28 -18.14 -0.99 -25.84
CA THR A 28 -18.93 -1.82 -24.91
C THR A 28 -18.05 -2.40 -23.84
N VAL A 29 -18.61 -2.56 -22.64
CA VAL A 29 -18.08 -3.41 -21.58
C VAL A 29 -18.86 -4.71 -21.60
N THR A 30 -18.17 -5.84 -21.66
CA THR A 30 -18.82 -7.15 -21.72
C THR A 30 -18.77 -7.91 -20.40
N GLN A 31 -19.65 -8.89 -20.25
CA GLN A 31 -19.70 -9.75 -19.06
C GLN A 31 -18.42 -10.57 -18.94
N SER A 32 -17.88 -11.08 -20.05
CA SER A 32 -16.62 -11.83 -20.04
C SER A 32 -15.43 -10.95 -19.61
N GLU A 33 -15.42 -9.68 -20.04
CA GLU A 33 -14.43 -8.71 -19.58
C GLU A 33 -14.52 -8.52 -18.05
N ALA A 34 -15.73 -8.29 -17.52
CA ALA A 34 -15.95 -8.08 -16.09
C ALA A 34 -15.66 -9.34 -15.24
N ASP A 35 -16.02 -10.53 -15.71
CA ASP A 35 -15.90 -11.77 -14.92
C ASP A 35 -14.44 -12.17 -14.70
N ALA A 36 -13.58 -11.98 -15.70
CA ALA A 36 -12.16 -12.29 -15.54
C ALA A 36 -11.47 -11.38 -14.50
N PHE A 37 -11.96 -10.16 -14.27
CA PHE A 37 -11.56 -9.34 -13.15
C PHE A 37 -12.17 -9.76 -11.83
N LEU A 38 -13.49 -10.00 -11.85
CA LEU A 38 -14.26 -10.28 -10.66
C LEU A 38 -13.80 -11.58 -9.99
N ASN A 39 -13.35 -12.58 -10.75
CA ASN A 39 -12.85 -13.83 -10.21
C ASN A 39 -11.68 -13.65 -9.22
N LEU A 40 -10.76 -12.71 -9.50
CA LEU A 40 -9.66 -12.40 -8.58
C LEU A 40 -10.19 -11.77 -7.28
N ILE A 41 -11.18 -10.89 -7.39
CA ILE A 41 -11.82 -10.24 -6.25
C ILE A 41 -12.60 -11.26 -5.41
N ILE A 42 -13.36 -12.15 -6.05
CA ILE A 42 -14.10 -13.24 -5.41
C ILE A 42 -13.16 -14.14 -4.60
N MET A 43 -12.00 -14.50 -5.16
CA MET A 43 -11.01 -15.32 -4.44
C MET A 43 -10.52 -14.65 -3.15
N GLN A 44 -10.31 -13.33 -3.17
CA GLN A 44 -9.89 -12.57 -1.98
C GLN A 44 -11.03 -12.43 -0.96
N LEU A 45 -12.25 -12.13 -1.42
CA LEU A 45 -13.42 -11.97 -0.56
C LEU A 45 -13.80 -13.29 0.13
N SER A 46 -13.70 -14.42 -0.58
CA SER A 46 -14.06 -15.74 -0.05
C SER A 46 -13.14 -16.21 1.09
N GLN A 47 -11.96 -15.61 1.25
CA GLN A 47 -11.07 -15.86 2.41
C GLN A 47 -11.57 -15.19 3.69
N ARG A 48 -12.40 -14.15 3.56
CA ARG A 48 -12.82 -13.28 4.69
C ARG A 48 -14.32 -13.38 4.99
N TYR A 49 -15.13 -13.63 3.98
CA TYR A 49 -16.59 -13.59 4.06
C TYR A 49 -17.19 -14.91 3.57
N GLN A 50 -18.39 -15.24 4.06
CA GLN A 50 -19.12 -16.44 3.66
C GLN A 50 -20.63 -16.16 3.53
N GLY A 51 -21.34 -17.07 2.86
CA GLY A 51 -22.80 -17.04 2.77
C GLY A 51 -23.34 -15.73 2.16
N LYS A 52 -24.36 -15.16 2.81
CA LYS A 52 -25.06 -13.96 2.30
C LYS A 52 -24.14 -12.73 2.24
N GLU A 53 -23.29 -12.53 3.23
CA GLU A 53 -22.38 -11.39 3.28
C GLU A 53 -21.37 -11.42 2.12
N LEU A 54 -20.84 -12.60 1.79
CA LEU A 54 -19.97 -12.77 0.63
C LEU A 54 -20.68 -12.37 -0.67
N ALA A 55 -21.93 -12.82 -0.86
CA ALA A 55 -22.71 -12.49 -2.04
C ALA A 55 -22.97 -10.98 -2.17
N GLU A 56 -23.31 -10.32 -1.06
CA GLU A 56 -23.51 -8.86 -1.03
C GLU A 56 -22.22 -8.11 -1.41
N ARG A 57 -21.05 -8.51 -0.88
CA ARG A 57 -19.76 -7.89 -1.24
C ARG A 57 -19.35 -8.12 -2.68
N ILE A 58 -19.60 -9.31 -3.22
CA ILE A 58 -19.31 -9.60 -4.63
C ILE A 58 -20.13 -8.67 -5.54
N GLU A 59 -21.40 -8.43 -5.21
CA GLU A 59 -22.27 -7.55 -6.00
C GLU A 59 -21.80 -6.08 -5.94
N ASP A 60 -21.39 -5.60 -4.76
CA ASP A 60 -20.86 -4.25 -4.60
C ASP A 60 -19.56 -4.06 -5.40
N GLU A 61 -18.61 -5.01 -5.27
CA GLU A 61 -17.35 -4.98 -6.03
C GLU A 61 -17.59 -5.12 -7.54
N LYS A 62 -18.58 -5.92 -7.96
CA LYS A 62 -18.96 -6.02 -9.38
C LYS A 62 -19.43 -4.67 -9.93
N LYS A 63 -20.26 -3.94 -9.19
CA LYS A 63 -20.72 -2.60 -9.60
C LYS A 63 -19.55 -1.61 -9.67
N GLU A 64 -18.68 -1.62 -8.68
CA GLU A 64 -17.49 -0.76 -8.65
C GLU A 64 -16.55 -1.07 -9.82
N LEU A 65 -16.33 -2.34 -10.11
CA LEU A 65 -15.53 -2.82 -11.24
C LEU A 65 -16.10 -2.34 -12.58
N ILE A 66 -17.40 -2.53 -12.83
CA ILE A 66 -18.05 -2.06 -14.05
C ILE A 66 -17.92 -0.53 -14.18
N GLY A 67 -18.08 0.20 -13.07
CA GLY A 67 -17.84 1.65 -13.01
C GLY A 67 -16.43 2.02 -13.48
N LYS A 68 -15.40 1.36 -12.92
CA LYS A 68 -13.99 1.57 -13.32
C LYS A 68 -13.74 1.24 -14.79
N MET A 69 -14.35 0.18 -15.31
CA MET A 69 -14.22 -0.17 -16.74
C MET A 69 -14.86 0.87 -17.64
N ILE A 70 -16.00 1.44 -17.27
CA ILE A 70 -16.64 2.55 -17.99
C ILE A 70 -15.71 3.78 -17.98
N GLU A 71 -15.16 4.13 -16.82
CA GLU A 71 -14.24 5.27 -16.68
C GLU A 71 -13.00 5.08 -17.55
N GLU A 72 -12.39 3.89 -17.54
CA GLU A 72 -11.25 3.56 -18.39
C GLU A 72 -11.56 3.77 -19.88
N ARG A 73 -12.73 3.31 -20.34
CA ARG A 73 -13.17 3.50 -21.75
C ARG A 73 -13.33 4.98 -22.08
N ILE A 74 -13.93 5.76 -21.19
CA ILE A 74 -14.12 7.21 -21.38
C ILE A 74 -12.78 7.93 -21.49
N ILE A 75 -11.85 7.64 -20.58
CA ILE A 75 -10.52 8.24 -20.57
C ILE A 75 -9.74 7.86 -21.83
N LEU A 76 -9.81 6.60 -22.25
CA LEU A 76 -9.14 6.13 -23.46
C LEU A 76 -9.72 6.77 -24.73
N GLN A 77 -11.04 6.95 -24.81
CA GLN A 77 -11.68 7.67 -25.91
C GLN A 77 -11.23 9.13 -25.97
N GLU A 78 -11.11 9.80 -24.82
CA GLU A 78 -10.59 11.16 -24.73
C GLU A 78 -9.11 11.23 -25.16
N ALA A 79 -8.29 10.26 -24.77
CA ALA A 79 -6.89 10.19 -25.18
C ALA A 79 -6.77 10.03 -26.71
N ASN A 80 -7.60 9.17 -27.30
CA ASN A 80 -7.69 9.00 -28.75
C ASN A 80 -8.20 10.27 -29.46
N ARG A 81 -9.19 10.96 -28.89
CA ARG A 81 -9.70 12.24 -29.42
C ARG A 81 -8.61 13.30 -29.49
N LYS A 82 -7.74 13.34 -28.48
CA LYS A 82 -6.55 14.20 -28.40
C LYS A 82 -5.35 13.69 -29.20
N LYS A 83 -5.49 12.55 -29.90
CA LYS A 83 -4.43 11.91 -30.70
C LYS A 83 -3.16 11.64 -29.87
N LEU A 84 -3.32 11.28 -28.60
CA LEU A 84 -2.21 10.81 -27.79
C LEU A 84 -1.80 9.43 -28.27
N GLU A 85 -0.49 9.21 -28.40
CA GLU A 85 0.06 7.92 -28.80
C GLU A 85 1.02 7.41 -27.73
N ALA A 86 0.96 6.10 -27.48
CA ALA A 86 1.92 5.45 -26.62
C ALA A 86 3.29 5.39 -27.31
N ARG A 87 4.34 5.75 -26.57
CA ARG A 87 5.71 5.61 -27.04
C ARG A 87 6.10 4.14 -27.17
N ALA A 88 6.30 3.68 -28.41
CA ALA A 88 6.59 2.28 -28.73
C ALA A 88 7.83 1.73 -28.00
N ASP A 89 8.87 2.56 -27.81
CA ASP A 89 10.07 2.18 -27.07
C ASP A 89 9.80 1.88 -25.59
N ILE A 90 8.87 2.62 -24.98
CA ILE A 90 8.50 2.42 -23.58
C ILE A 90 7.57 1.21 -23.42
N VAL A 91 6.63 1.01 -24.35
CA VAL A 91 5.77 -0.19 -24.38
C VAL A 91 6.64 -1.44 -24.50
N LYS A 92 7.61 -1.44 -25.43
CA LYS A 92 8.56 -2.54 -25.59
C LYS A 92 9.37 -2.78 -24.31
N LYS A 93 9.90 -1.72 -23.68
CA LYS A 93 10.65 -1.85 -22.43
C LYS A 93 9.81 -2.48 -21.32
N ARG A 94 8.55 -2.06 -21.16
CA ARG A 94 7.62 -2.64 -20.18
C ARG A 94 7.29 -4.10 -20.48
N LEU A 95 7.15 -4.45 -21.75
CA LEU A 95 6.95 -5.84 -22.16
C LEU A 95 8.14 -6.71 -21.76
N GLU A 96 9.37 -6.24 -22.01
CA GLU A 96 10.59 -6.94 -21.58
C GLU A 96 10.69 -7.06 -20.05
N GLU A 97 10.32 -6.02 -19.31
CA GLU A 97 10.26 -6.06 -17.85
C GLU A 97 9.22 -7.08 -17.35
N ALA A 98 8.04 -7.12 -17.97
CA ALA A 98 7.00 -8.10 -17.66
C ALA A 98 7.41 -9.53 -18.04
N ARG A 99 8.19 -9.71 -19.11
CA ARG A 99 8.73 -11.01 -19.51
C ARG A 99 9.73 -11.53 -18.48
N LYS A 100 10.58 -10.66 -17.94
CA LYS A 100 11.60 -11.00 -16.91
C LYS A 100 11.02 -11.46 -15.57
N SER A 101 9.74 -11.23 -15.29
CA SER A 101 9.10 -11.76 -14.07
C SER A 101 8.78 -13.26 -14.16
N TYR A 102 9.02 -13.89 -15.32
CA TYR A 102 8.82 -15.32 -15.55
C TYR A 102 10.17 -16.05 -15.61
N GLY A 103 10.18 -17.34 -15.29
CA GLY A 103 11.38 -18.17 -15.32
C GLY A 103 11.88 -18.46 -16.73
N SER A 104 10.99 -18.41 -17.73
CA SER A 104 11.34 -18.55 -19.16
C SER A 104 10.34 -17.87 -20.10
N ASP A 105 10.74 -17.70 -21.35
CA ASP A 105 9.85 -17.21 -22.43
C ASP A 105 8.67 -18.15 -22.66
N ALA A 106 8.87 -19.46 -22.54
CA ALA A 106 7.80 -20.44 -22.67
C ALA A 106 6.74 -20.29 -21.56
N GLU A 107 7.17 -20.03 -20.32
CA GLU A 107 6.26 -19.74 -19.20
C GLU A 107 5.49 -18.44 -19.39
N PHE A 108 6.16 -17.40 -19.92
CA PHE A 108 5.51 -16.14 -20.24
C PHE A 108 4.43 -16.31 -21.31
N GLU A 109 4.75 -17.00 -22.41
CA GLU A 109 3.79 -17.28 -23.48
C GLU A 109 2.63 -18.15 -23.01
N GLU A 110 2.89 -19.18 -22.22
CA GLU A 110 1.84 -20.06 -21.67
C GLU A 110 0.93 -19.29 -20.70
N SER A 111 1.50 -18.38 -19.91
CA SER A 111 0.74 -17.46 -19.07
C SER A 111 -0.18 -16.56 -19.90
N LEU A 112 0.22 -16.11 -21.09
CA LEU A 112 -0.66 -15.35 -21.98
C LEU A 112 -1.76 -16.25 -22.59
N ARG A 113 -1.40 -17.43 -23.08
CA ARG A 113 -2.35 -18.38 -23.70
C ARG A 113 -3.42 -18.85 -22.73
N SER A 114 -3.06 -19.18 -21.49
CA SER A 114 -4.00 -19.58 -20.43
C SER A 114 -5.02 -18.49 -20.07
N ARG A 115 -4.71 -17.22 -20.38
CA ARG A 115 -5.62 -16.08 -20.25
C ARG A 115 -6.28 -15.68 -21.58
N GLY A 116 -6.04 -16.44 -22.65
CA GLY A 116 -6.56 -16.17 -23.98
C GLY A 116 -6.01 -14.90 -24.63
N LEU A 117 -4.77 -14.53 -24.30
CA LEU A 117 -4.11 -13.32 -24.78
C LEU A 117 -2.94 -13.68 -25.71
N THR A 118 -2.71 -12.81 -26.69
CA THR A 118 -1.46 -12.78 -27.45
C THR A 118 -0.51 -11.72 -26.88
N GLN A 119 0.77 -11.80 -27.26
CA GLN A 119 1.71 -10.72 -26.96
C GLN A 119 1.23 -9.37 -27.51
N ARG A 120 0.64 -9.37 -28.71
CA ARG A 120 0.08 -8.17 -29.33
C ARG A 120 -1.06 -7.56 -28.49
N ASP A 121 -1.89 -8.39 -27.87
CA ASP A 121 -2.95 -7.89 -26.97
C ASP A 121 -2.37 -7.26 -25.72
N LEU A 122 -1.32 -7.85 -25.15
CA LEU A 122 -0.61 -7.28 -24.02
C LEU A 122 0.05 -5.95 -24.39
N GLU A 123 0.74 -5.88 -25.54
CA GLU A 123 1.36 -4.64 -26.05
C GLU A 123 0.32 -3.54 -26.26
N LYS A 124 -0.82 -3.86 -26.89
CA LYS A 124 -1.94 -2.93 -27.09
C LYS A 124 -2.40 -2.35 -25.76
N ARG A 125 -2.62 -3.20 -24.75
CA ARG A 125 -3.05 -2.76 -23.42
C ARG A 125 -2.01 -1.94 -22.70
N MET A 126 -0.74 -2.31 -22.78
CA MET A 126 0.34 -1.49 -22.24
C MET A 126 0.33 -0.11 -22.89
N GLY A 127 0.09 -0.04 -24.20
CA GLY A 127 -0.11 1.22 -24.92
C GLY A 127 -1.30 2.03 -24.41
N GLU A 128 -2.48 1.41 -24.32
CA GLU A 128 -3.70 2.06 -23.81
C GLU A 128 -3.51 2.60 -22.38
N GLN A 129 -2.87 1.83 -21.51
CA GLN A 129 -2.54 2.25 -20.14
C GLN A 129 -1.54 3.41 -20.10
N MET A 130 -0.59 3.45 -21.02
CA MET A 130 0.31 4.60 -21.17
C MET A 130 -0.40 5.85 -21.67
N MET A 131 -1.36 5.70 -22.59
CA MET A 131 -2.19 6.81 -23.07
C MET A 131 -3.06 7.38 -21.95
N ILE A 132 -3.72 6.52 -21.17
CA ILE A 132 -4.50 6.90 -19.99
C ILE A 132 -3.62 7.66 -18.99
N ARG A 133 -2.46 7.11 -18.63
CA ARG A 133 -1.52 7.74 -17.71
C ARG A 133 -1.04 9.10 -18.22
N GLY A 134 -0.66 9.18 -19.50
CA GLY A 134 -0.20 10.43 -20.12
C GLY A 134 -1.30 11.49 -20.16
N LEU A 135 -2.54 11.09 -20.41
CA LEU A 135 -3.67 12.00 -20.39
C LEU A 135 -3.95 12.53 -18.97
N ILE A 136 -3.97 11.66 -17.95
CA ILE A 136 -4.15 12.08 -16.55
C ILE A 136 -3.01 13.01 -16.12
N GLU A 137 -1.78 12.73 -16.55
CA GLU A 137 -0.62 13.61 -16.31
C GLU A 137 -0.86 15.02 -16.87
N GLN A 138 -1.25 15.10 -18.14
CA GLN A 138 -1.47 16.36 -18.85
C GLN A 138 -2.70 17.12 -18.35
N GLU A 139 -3.79 16.42 -18.08
CA GLU A 139 -5.08 17.06 -17.83
C GLU A 139 -5.36 17.32 -16.36
N VAL A 140 -4.73 16.56 -15.46
CA VAL A 140 -5.00 16.62 -14.02
C VAL A 140 -3.70 16.93 -13.27
N ARG A 141 -2.72 16.02 -13.31
CA ARG A 141 -1.56 16.05 -12.41
C ARG A 141 -0.71 17.31 -12.59
N SER A 142 -0.37 17.67 -13.83
CA SER A 142 0.46 18.84 -14.15
C SER A 142 -0.19 20.19 -13.83
N LYS A 143 -1.51 20.22 -13.63
CA LYS A 143 -2.26 21.43 -13.26
C LYS A 143 -2.36 21.63 -11.75
N ILE A 144 -1.88 20.68 -10.94
CA ILE A 144 -1.89 20.77 -9.48
C ILE A 144 -0.68 21.61 -9.04
N VAL A 145 -0.98 22.73 -8.40
CA VAL A 145 0.02 23.59 -7.76
C VAL A 145 -0.24 23.57 -6.26
N ILE A 146 0.85 23.47 -5.49
CA ILE A 146 0.84 23.59 -4.04
C ILE A 146 1.82 24.69 -3.70
N SER A 147 1.30 25.74 -3.08
CA SER A 147 2.13 26.84 -2.62
C SER A 147 2.88 26.47 -1.33
N PRO A 148 4.04 27.10 -1.06
CA PRO A 148 4.71 26.96 0.24
C PRO A 148 3.78 27.31 1.42
N ASP A 149 2.93 28.33 1.24
CA ASP A 149 1.98 28.78 2.27
C ASP A 149 0.99 27.67 2.66
N GLU A 150 0.51 26.87 1.71
CA GLU A 150 -0.37 25.73 2.01
C GLU A 150 0.34 24.66 2.84
N VAL A 151 1.63 24.41 2.58
CA VAL A 151 2.44 23.45 3.36
C VAL A 151 2.65 23.98 4.77
N THR A 152 2.96 25.27 4.92
CA THR A 152 3.10 25.93 6.22
C THR A 152 1.77 25.95 6.98
N GLU A 153 0.67 26.31 6.34
CA GLU A 153 -0.66 26.34 6.95
C GLU A 153 -1.09 24.94 7.42
N TYR A 154 -0.84 23.92 6.61
CA TYR A 154 -1.09 22.54 7.01
C TYR A 154 -0.27 22.16 8.24
N TYR A 155 1.03 22.44 8.23
CA TYR A 155 1.92 22.18 9.36
C TYR A 155 1.42 22.86 10.64
N GLU A 156 1.10 24.15 10.56
CA GLU A 156 0.64 24.95 11.71
C GLU A 156 -0.67 24.42 12.30
N LYS A 157 -1.61 23.98 11.45
CA LYS A 157 -2.89 23.39 11.89
C LYS A 157 -2.77 21.98 12.46
N HIS A 158 -1.71 21.25 12.11
CA HIS A 158 -1.52 19.83 12.44
C HIS A 158 -0.21 19.59 13.21
N LYS A 159 0.26 20.58 14.00
CA LYS A 159 1.51 20.45 14.77
C LYS A 159 1.57 19.21 15.64
N ASP A 160 0.43 18.82 16.21
CA ASP A 160 0.32 17.63 17.07
C ASP A 160 0.64 16.33 16.31
N ASP A 161 0.38 16.27 14.99
CA ASP A 161 0.71 15.10 14.16
C ASP A 161 2.22 14.94 13.94
N PHE A 162 2.99 16.01 14.13
CA PHE A 162 4.45 16.04 13.96
C PHE A 162 5.19 15.99 15.30
N LEU A 163 4.46 15.82 16.39
CA LEU A 163 4.99 15.69 17.72
C LEU A 163 5.49 14.27 17.93
N GLN A 164 6.81 14.09 17.91
CA GLN A 164 7.40 12.81 18.28
C GLN A 164 7.26 12.65 19.79
N PRO A 165 6.63 11.56 20.26
CA PRO A 165 6.51 11.32 21.69
C PRO A 165 7.88 11.12 22.30
N GLU A 166 7.97 11.31 23.62
CA GLU A 166 9.14 10.91 24.38
C GLU A 166 9.44 9.41 24.16
N MET A 167 10.70 9.10 23.87
CA MET A 167 11.17 7.74 23.61
C MET A 167 12.18 7.32 24.66
N HIS A 168 12.09 6.09 25.12
CA HIS A 168 13.04 5.51 26.07
C HIS A 168 13.92 4.51 25.34
N SER A 169 15.20 4.85 25.25
CA SER A 169 16.23 3.98 24.69
C SER A 169 16.62 2.96 25.75
N ILE A 170 16.41 1.68 25.48
CA ILE A 170 16.60 0.60 26.44
C ILE A 170 17.44 -0.52 25.87
N GLU A 171 18.12 -1.25 26.76
CA GLU A 171 18.53 -2.62 26.50
C GLU A 171 17.61 -3.57 27.26
N SER A 172 17.34 -4.73 26.68
CA SER A 172 16.52 -5.75 27.31
C SER A 172 17.13 -7.14 27.18
N LEU A 173 16.96 -7.94 28.22
CA LEU A 173 17.16 -9.38 28.20
C LEU A 173 15.82 -10.07 28.39
N TYR A 174 15.57 -11.10 27.59
CA TYR A 174 14.36 -11.91 27.69
C TYR A 174 14.70 -13.40 27.87
N PHE A 175 14.05 -14.02 28.86
CA PHE A 175 14.23 -15.43 29.17
C PHE A 175 12.99 -16.05 29.85
N GLU A 176 12.85 -17.36 29.73
CA GLU A 176 11.74 -18.13 30.31
C GLU A 176 12.16 -18.99 31.51
N ASP A 177 13.45 -19.36 31.58
CA ASP A 177 13.98 -20.19 32.67
C ASP A 177 14.17 -19.37 33.96
N GLU A 178 13.37 -19.68 34.98
CA GLU A 178 13.46 -19.01 36.28
C GLU A 178 14.78 -19.28 37.01
N ASN A 179 15.44 -20.41 36.72
CA ASN A 179 16.66 -20.83 37.42
C ASN A 179 17.85 -19.91 37.15
N ILE A 180 17.86 -19.22 36.01
CA ILE A 180 18.94 -18.28 35.65
C ILE A 180 18.71 -16.87 36.20
N ARG A 181 17.50 -16.56 36.67
CA ARG A 181 17.08 -15.21 37.08
C ARG A 181 18.02 -14.60 38.13
N GLU A 182 18.27 -15.32 39.22
CA GLU A 182 19.03 -14.79 40.36
C GLU A 182 20.49 -14.52 39.98
N LYS A 183 21.13 -15.48 39.30
CA LYS A 183 22.52 -15.34 38.81
C LYS A 183 22.67 -14.21 37.80
N LEU A 184 21.72 -14.10 36.86
CA LEU A 184 21.71 -13.05 35.85
C LEU A 184 21.53 -11.66 36.50
N LEU A 185 20.65 -11.53 37.49
CA LEU A 185 20.47 -10.28 38.23
C LEU A 185 21.69 -9.92 39.08
N GLU A 186 22.38 -10.89 39.67
CA GLU A 186 23.64 -10.67 40.38
C GLU A 186 24.76 -10.19 39.44
N ASP A 187 24.94 -10.86 38.31
CA ASP A 187 25.93 -10.46 37.30
C ASP A 187 25.65 -9.03 36.80
N LEU A 188 24.38 -8.67 36.58
CA LEU A 188 23.98 -7.32 36.18
C LEU A 188 24.29 -6.25 37.24
N LYS A 189 24.15 -6.57 38.54
CA LYS A 189 24.51 -5.64 39.63
C LYS A 189 26.01 -5.31 39.66
N THR A 190 26.86 -6.19 39.12
CA THR A 190 28.30 -5.93 39.01
C THR A 190 28.67 -5.03 37.82
N GLY A 191 27.67 -4.59 37.03
CA GLY A 191 27.88 -3.74 35.86
C GLY A 191 28.27 -4.50 34.59
N ALA A 192 28.01 -5.81 34.53
CA ALA A 192 28.26 -6.62 33.34
C ALA A 192 27.41 -6.14 32.14
N ASP A 193 27.96 -6.28 30.94
CA ASP A 193 27.33 -5.88 29.68
C ASP A 193 26.16 -6.81 29.31
N PHE A 194 25.03 -6.23 28.92
CA PHE A 194 23.81 -6.97 28.60
C PHE A 194 24.04 -7.98 27.48
N LYS A 195 24.74 -7.57 26.41
CA LYS A 195 24.98 -8.43 25.25
C LYS A 195 25.88 -9.61 25.61
N GLN A 196 26.91 -9.40 26.43
CA GLN A 196 27.76 -10.49 26.92
C GLN A 196 27.00 -11.48 27.81
N LEU A 197 26.12 -10.98 28.68
CA LEU A 197 25.28 -11.84 29.51
C LEU A 197 24.26 -12.62 28.68
N ALA A 198 23.71 -12.00 27.64
CA ALA A 198 22.83 -12.67 26.69
C ALA A 198 23.50 -13.90 26.07
N GLU A 199 24.75 -13.75 25.63
CA GLU A 199 25.54 -14.83 25.03
C GLU A 199 25.92 -15.93 26.05
N ARG A 200 26.22 -15.54 27.29
CA ARG A 200 26.59 -16.45 28.39
C ARG A 200 25.40 -17.31 28.83
N TYR A 201 24.27 -16.66 29.10
CA TYR A 201 23.07 -17.33 29.61
C TYR A 201 22.15 -17.86 28.50
N LYS A 202 22.51 -17.63 27.22
CA LYS A 202 21.73 -18.04 26.04
C LYS A 202 20.31 -17.46 26.06
N VAL A 203 20.21 -16.19 26.41
CA VAL A 203 18.95 -15.44 26.47
C VAL A 203 18.87 -14.43 25.32
N ALA A 204 17.67 -13.97 24.99
CA ALA A 204 17.50 -12.99 23.92
C ALA A 204 17.92 -11.60 24.38
N TYR A 205 18.59 -10.85 23.50
CA TYR A 205 18.99 -9.46 23.71
C TYR A 205 18.38 -8.57 22.64
N ALA A 206 17.89 -7.40 23.05
CA ALA A 206 17.45 -6.35 22.15
C ALA A 206 17.83 -4.97 22.68
N LYS A 207 18.08 -4.04 21.75
CA LYS A 207 18.31 -2.63 22.02
C LYS A 207 17.39 -1.82 21.13
N ASP A 208 16.47 -1.09 21.75
CA ASP A 208 15.37 -0.40 21.07
C ASP A 208 15.12 0.97 21.68
N ALA A 209 14.50 1.87 20.91
CA ALA A 209 13.92 3.12 21.42
C ALA A 209 12.40 3.02 21.29
N LEU A 210 11.69 3.09 22.42
CA LEU A 210 10.24 2.80 22.47
C LEU A 210 9.47 3.94 23.13
N SER A 211 8.26 4.21 22.63
CA SER A 211 7.34 5.15 23.28
C SER A 211 6.58 4.45 24.40
N MET A 212 6.35 5.13 25.51
CA MET A 212 5.61 4.60 26.65
C MET A 212 4.18 4.16 26.30
N SER A 213 3.56 4.77 25.28
CA SER A 213 2.23 4.43 24.79
C SER A 213 2.16 3.03 24.15
N GLN A 214 3.29 2.52 23.64
CA GLN A 214 3.37 1.24 22.95
C GLN A 214 3.67 0.07 23.90
N LEU A 215 4.06 0.37 25.14
CA LEU A 215 4.43 -0.63 26.14
C LEU A 215 3.23 -1.14 26.92
N LYS A 216 3.27 -2.43 27.32
CA LYS A 216 2.32 -3.02 28.27
C LYS A 216 2.49 -2.38 29.66
N PRO A 217 1.42 -2.31 30.50
CA PRO A 217 1.48 -1.66 31.80
C PRO A 217 2.65 -2.12 32.67
N GLU A 218 2.90 -3.43 32.75
CA GLU A 218 3.91 -4.01 33.63
C GLU A 218 5.34 -3.64 33.20
N ILE A 219 5.58 -3.58 31.88
CA ILE A 219 6.86 -3.17 31.30
C ILE A 219 7.04 -1.65 31.42
N ARG A 220 5.97 -0.90 31.20
CA ARG A 220 5.95 0.56 31.30
C ARG A 220 6.32 1.01 32.71
N GLU A 221 5.70 0.44 33.74
CA GLU A 221 5.98 0.77 35.14
C GLU A 221 7.45 0.50 35.50
N ALA A 222 7.98 -0.65 35.06
CA ALA A 222 9.36 -1.00 35.29
C ALA A 222 10.31 0.02 34.65
N ILE A 223 10.14 0.34 33.37
CA ILE A 223 11.00 1.30 32.65
C ILE A 223 10.85 2.72 33.20
N PHE A 224 9.64 3.16 33.55
CA PHE A 224 9.37 4.50 34.07
C PHE A 224 10.06 4.75 35.42
N SER A 225 10.22 3.71 36.23
CA SER A 225 10.87 3.81 37.54
C SER A 225 12.40 3.92 37.47
N LEU A 226 13.01 3.63 36.32
CA LEU A 226 14.46 3.62 36.15
C LEU A 226 15.02 5.02 35.93
N LYS A 227 16.19 5.26 36.52
CA LYS A 227 17.08 6.34 36.11
C LYS A 227 17.94 5.91 34.94
N VAL A 228 18.50 6.88 34.23
CA VAL A 228 19.47 6.63 33.16
C VAL A 228 20.64 5.78 33.69
N ASN A 229 20.98 4.72 32.96
CA ASN A 229 21.91 3.63 33.28
C ASN A 229 21.49 2.66 34.40
N GLU A 230 20.29 2.81 34.97
CA GLU A 230 19.76 1.89 35.98
C GLU A 230 19.22 0.61 35.33
N VAL A 231 19.38 -0.50 36.04
CA VAL A 231 18.90 -1.83 35.65
C VAL A 231 17.68 -2.19 36.48
N SER A 232 16.61 -2.64 35.83
CA SER A 232 15.38 -3.07 36.50
C SER A 232 15.57 -4.39 37.26
N GLY A 233 14.63 -4.67 38.16
CA GLY A 233 14.38 -6.06 38.57
C GLY A 233 13.86 -6.92 37.43
N ALA A 234 13.63 -8.21 37.71
CA ALA A 234 12.96 -9.11 36.79
C ALA A 234 11.47 -8.75 36.66
N VAL A 235 11.05 -8.40 35.45
CA VAL A 235 9.67 -8.04 35.11
C VAL A 235 9.01 -9.24 34.46
N ARG A 236 8.04 -9.85 35.14
CA ARG A 236 7.30 -10.99 34.60
C ARG A 236 6.19 -10.51 33.67
N SER A 237 6.19 -11.03 32.45
CA SER A 237 5.17 -10.84 31.43
C SER A 237 4.49 -12.19 31.12
N ASN A 238 3.42 -12.16 30.34
CA ASN A 238 2.71 -13.37 29.92
C ASN A 238 3.53 -14.29 28.99
N LYS A 239 4.63 -13.77 28.41
CA LYS A 239 5.52 -14.53 27.53
C LYS A 239 6.75 -15.10 28.27
N GLY A 240 7.20 -14.42 29.32
CA GLY A 240 8.44 -14.77 30.02
C GLY A 240 8.89 -13.62 30.91
N ILE A 241 10.17 -13.57 31.21
CA ILE A 241 10.78 -12.62 32.13
C ILE A 241 11.67 -11.66 31.34
N TYR A 242 11.55 -10.38 31.64
CA TYR A 242 12.39 -9.34 31.09
C TYR A 242 13.25 -8.68 32.16
N VAL A 243 14.44 -8.26 31.78
CA VAL A 243 15.25 -7.31 32.55
C VAL A 243 15.63 -6.18 31.62
N PHE A 244 15.47 -4.94 32.08
CA PHE A 244 15.67 -3.74 31.29
C PHE A 244 16.80 -2.90 31.85
N LYS A 245 17.49 -2.17 30.98
CA LYS A 245 18.37 -1.06 31.36
C LYS A 245 17.97 0.16 30.56
N LEU A 246 17.72 1.27 31.26
CA LEU A 246 17.45 2.54 30.60
C LEU A 246 18.77 3.18 30.17
N LEU A 247 18.95 3.45 28.88
CA LEU A 247 20.17 4.08 28.34
C LEU A 247 20.05 5.60 28.29
N GLU A 248 18.93 6.10 27.77
CA GLU A 248 18.64 7.53 27.64
C GLU A 248 17.14 7.74 27.48
N ILE A 249 16.68 8.93 27.85
CA ILE A 249 15.32 9.42 27.57
C ILE A 249 15.47 10.47 26.48
N LEU A 250 14.93 10.17 25.31
CA LEU A 250 14.84 11.10 24.20
C LEU A 250 13.57 11.93 24.41
N PRO A 251 13.68 13.24 24.70
CA PRO A 251 12.53 14.05 25.03
C PRO A 251 11.56 14.13 23.85
N GLN A 252 10.32 14.46 24.17
CA GLN A 252 9.33 14.81 23.16
C GLN A 252 9.86 15.93 22.27
N GLU A 253 9.78 15.75 20.95
CA GLU A 253 10.32 16.68 19.97
C GLU A 253 9.27 16.99 18.90
N LEU A 254 8.96 18.27 18.72
CA LEU A 254 8.17 18.71 17.58
C LEU A 254 9.09 18.77 16.34
N LYS A 255 8.83 17.91 15.35
CA LYS A 255 9.60 17.95 14.10
C LYS A 255 9.31 19.24 13.35
N GLY A 256 10.37 19.96 13.00
CA GLY A 256 10.25 21.23 12.32
C GLY A 256 9.73 21.08 10.90
N LEU A 257 9.16 22.16 10.35
CA LEU A 257 8.67 22.20 8.97
C LEU A 257 9.71 21.76 7.94
N ALA A 258 11.00 22.05 8.18
CA ALA A 258 12.10 21.62 7.31
C ALA A 258 12.23 20.09 7.21
N ASP A 259 11.91 19.36 8.29
CA ASP A 259 12.05 17.90 8.34
C ASP A 259 10.84 17.18 7.73
N VAL A 260 9.66 17.80 7.79
CA VAL A 260 8.39 17.17 7.39
C VAL A 260 7.75 17.80 6.15
N GLY A 261 8.29 18.91 5.64
CA GLY A 261 7.71 19.70 4.55
C GLY A 261 7.42 18.88 3.30
N ASP A 262 8.37 18.06 2.84
CA ASP A 262 8.18 17.19 1.68
C ASP A 262 7.07 16.15 1.87
N ARG A 263 6.92 15.64 3.11
CA ARG A 263 5.85 14.69 3.43
C ARG A 263 4.49 15.38 3.39
N ILE A 264 4.40 16.59 3.94
CA ILE A 264 3.18 17.41 3.91
C ILE A 264 2.82 17.77 2.47
N TYR A 265 3.80 18.22 1.67
CA TYR A 265 3.60 18.52 0.27
C TYR A 265 3.01 17.33 -0.49
N ASN A 266 3.62 16.15 -0.35
CA ASN A 266 3.14 14.93 -1.02
C ASN A 266 1.75 14.53 -0.55
N TYR A 267 1.45 14.68 0.75
CA TYR A 267 0.11 14.43 1.27
C TYR A 267 -0.93 15.36 0.64
N ILE A 268 -0.69 16.68 0.66
CA ILE A 268 -1.58 17.67 0.05
C ILE A 268 -1.74 17.40 -1.46
N PHE A 269 -0.65 17.02 -2.13
CA PHE A 269 -0.64 16.68 -3.54
C PHE A 269 -1.56 15.51 -3.86
N GLU A 270 -1.44 14.40 -3.15
CA GLU A 270 -2.26 13.22 -3.38
C GLU A 270 -3.75 13.50 -3.05
N GLN A 271 -4.04 14.32 -2.03
CA GLN A 271 -5.41 14.76 -1.74
C GLN A 271 -5.99 15.58 -2.90
N LYS A 272 -5.28 16.61 -3.36
CA LYS A 272 -5.70 17.44 -4.49
C LYS A 272 -5.82 16.61 -5.77
N LEU A 273 -4.91 15.68 -6.01
CA LEU A 273 -4.92 14.79 -7.17
C LEU A 273 -6.18 13.92 -7.18
N SER A 274 -6.52 13.29 -6.05
CA SER A 274 -7.73 12.49 -5.92
C SER A 274 -8.99 13.29 -6.25
N VAL A 275 -9.11 14.50 -5.69
CA VAL A 275 -10.28 15.38 -5.92
C VAL A 275 -10.35 15.82 -7.38
N LYS A 276 -9.25 16.34 -7.93
CA LYS A 276 -9.21 16.85 -9.31
C LYS A 276 -9.41 15.76 -10.35
N LEU A 277 -8.91 14.55 -10.07
CA LEU A 277 -9.12 13.39 -10.92
C LEU A 277 -10.59 12.98 -10.95
N ALA A 278 -11.25 12.92 -9.78
CA ALA A 278 -12.67 12.60 -9.70
C ALA A 278 -13.54 13.64 -10.42
N GLU A 279 -13.28 14.94 -10.20
CA GLU A 279 -13.97 16.04 -10.90
C GLU A 279 -13.82 15.92 -12.42
N TRP A 280 -12.61 15.64 -12.90
CA TRP A 280 -12.33 15.51 -14.33
C TRP A 280 -13.01 14.27 -14.95
N ILE A 281 -13.00 13.13 -14.25
CA ILE A 281 -13.69 11.91 -14.70
C ILE A 281 -15.20 12.17 -14.79
N GLU A 282 -15.80 12.83 -13.81
CA GLU A 282 -17.22 13.21 -13.86
C GLU A 282 -17.53 14.18 -15.01
N GLU A 283 -16.64 15.13 -15.29
CA GLU A 283 -16.76 16.01 -16.46
C GLU A 283 -16.77 15.20 -17.76
N LEU A 284 -15.88 14.20 -17.91
CA LEU A 284 -15.87 13.34 -19.09
C LEU A 284 -17.13 12.47 -19.17
N LYS A 285 -17.60 11.91 -18.05
CA LYS A 285 -18.83 11.11 -17.97
C LYS A 285 -20.05 11.91 -18.39
N SER A 286 -20.15 13.18 -17.99
CA SER A 286 -21.27 14.07 -18.35
C SER A 286 -21.38 14.32 -19.87
N LYS A 287 -20.29 14.14 -20.61
CA LYS A 287 -20.21 14.32 -22.07
C LYS A 287 -20.35 13.01 -22.84
N ALA A 288 -20.38 11.87 -22.13
CA ALA A 288 -20.44 10.54 -22.73
C ALA A 288 -21.87 9.98 -22.70
N HIS A 289 -22.22 9.19 -23.71
CA HIS A 289 -23.42 8.37 -23.69
C HIS A 289 -23.12 7.05 -22.97
N ILE A 290 -23.65 6.89 -21.75
CA ILE A 290 -23.41 5.72 -20.90
C ILE A 290 -24.74 4.99 -20.65
N VAL A 291 -24.79 3.70 -20.97
CA VAL A 291 -25.95 2.83 -20.69
C VAL A 291 -25.48 1.56 -20.00
N VAL A 292 -25.83 1.40 -18.72
CA VAL A 292 -25.58 0.17 -17.95
C VAL A 292 -26.78 -0.78 -18.13
N LYS A 293 -26.53 -2.08 -18.32
CA LYS A 293 -27.51 -3.12 -18.71
C LYS A 293 -27.77 -4.14 -17.60
#